data_AF-A0AAU6QJ70-F1
#
_entry.id   AF-A0AAU6QJ70-F1
#
_cell.length_a   1.000
_cell.length_b   1.000
_cell.length_c   1.000
_cell.angle_alpha   90.00
_cell.angle_beta   90.00
_cell.angle_gamma   90.00
#
_symmetry.space_group_name_H-M   'P 1'
#
loop_
_entity.id
_entity.type
_entity.pdbx_description
1 polymer ?
#
loop_
_entity_poly.entity_id
_entity_poly.type
_entity_poly.pdbx_seq_one_letter_code
_entity_poly.pdbx_strand_id
1 'polypeptide(L)'
;MPIRFDAADAHWRVAPLPGFSAAQKDWLTRGGSLTAHLRTLGAVAVRVTREAVALPWIDEYAALGIAPRAPAWVREVVLSVDGVPFVAAHSVAPLAASVGVWQATRRLRTRPLAELLYSDSSVARSSLVSRRLTARHPLYRLALHEIGAAPPHALVARRSVFERHRAPLMVTECMLPALWAHLASSSGESSASALHAAHPRSREHGRPLEHIASRAHPVFRAPGEASR
;
A
#
# COMPACT_ATOMS: atom_id res chain seq x y z
N MET A 1 7.77 9.80 16.50
CA MET A 1 6.55 10.01 17.31
C MET A 1 5.48 9.03 16.83
N PRO A 2 4.67 8.42 17.70
CA PRO A 2 3.55 7.60 17.25
C PRO A 2 2.56 8.47 16.49
N ILE A 3 2.06 7.97 15.36
CA ILE A 3 1.01 8.63 14.58
C ILE A 3 -0.28 8.69 15.40
N ARG A 4 -1.03 9.79 15.29
CA ARG A 4 -2.28 10.03 16.03
C ARG A 4 -3.51 9.41 15.39
N PHE A 5 -3.42 9.18 14.09
CA PHE A 5 -4.53 8.75 13.26
C PHE A 5 -4.43 7.25 12.98
N ASP A 6 -5.56 6.58 13.09
CA ASP A 6 -5.68 5.15 12.78
C ASP A 6 -6.59 4.96 11.57
N ALA A 7 -6.12 4.18 10.61
CA ALA A 7 -6.90 3.77 9.46
C ALA A 7 -7.79 2.56 9.76
N ALA A 8 -7.51 1.84 10.86
CA ALA A 8 -8.21 0.63 11.24
C ALA A 8 -9.58 0.91 11.83
N ASP A 9 -10.53 0.02 11.52
CA ASP A 9 -11.83 -0.05 12.16
C ASP A 9 -12.39 -1.49 12.06
N ALA A 10 -13.68 -1.68 12.34
CA ALA A 10 -14.32 -2.99 12.25
C ALA A 10 -14.26 -3.63 10.84
N HIS A 11 -14.10 -2.83 9.78
CA HIS A 11 -14.07 -3.26 8.39
C HIS A 11 -12.68 -3.16 7.75
N TRP A 12 -11.86 -2.22 8.18
CA TRP A 12 -10.49 -1.99 7.74
C TRP A 12 -9.51 -2.63 8.73
N ARG A 13 -8.93 -3.77 8.36
CA ARG A 13 -8.19 -4.62 9.29
C ARG A 13 -6.69 -4.60 9.00
N VAL A 14 -5.88 -4.51 10.05
CA VAL A 14 -4.41 -4.63 9.96
C VAL A 14 -4.02 -6.01 9.42
N ALA A 15 -4.55 -7.08 10.02
CA ALA A 15 -4.40 -8.43 9.49
C ALA A 15 -5.36 -8.65 8.31
N PRO A 16 -4.86 -8.96 7.10
CA PRO A 16 -5.73 -9.23 5.96
C PRO A 16 -6.65 -10.44 6.20
N LEU A 17 -7.79 -10.46 5.51
CA LEU A 17 -8.76 -11.56 5.67
C LEU A 17 -8.14 -12.91 5.30
N PRO A 18 -8.46 -14.00 6.03
CA PRO A 18 -7.92 -15.33 5.74
C PRO A 18 -8.14 -15.79 4.30
N GLY A 19 -9.29 -15.43 3.71
CA GLY A 19 -9.69 -15.77 2.35
C GLY A 19 -8.95 -15.02 1.23
N PHE A 20 -8.04 -14.10 1.53
CA PHE A 20 -7.19 -13.49 0.51
C PHE A 20 -6.06 -14.45 0.09
N SER A 21 -5.72 -14.43 -1.21
CA SER A 21 -4.60 -15.19 -1.76
C SER A 21 -3.26 -14.69 -1.23
N ALA A 22 -2.18 -15.46 -1.43
CA ALA A 22 -0.84 -15.05 -1.03
C ALA A 22 -0.41 -13.74 -1.69
N ALA A 23 -0.62 -13.60 -3.00
CA ALA A 23 -0.33 -12.37 -3.74
C ALA A 23 -1.15 -11.18 -3.22
N GLN A 24 -2.43 -11.38 -2.90
CA GLN A 24 -3.26 -10.33 -2.30
C GLN A 24 -2.72 -9.91 -0.93
N LYS A 25 -2.42 -10.86 -0.05
CA LYS A 25 -1.87 -10.59 1.29
C LYS A 25 -0.55 -9.82 1.22
N ASP A 26 0.33 -10.21 0.32
CA ASP A 26 1.59 -9.50 0.05
C ASP A 26 1.32 -8.06 -0.40
N TRP A 27 0.60 -7.85 -1.50
CA TRP A 27 0.36 -6.50 -2.03
C TRP A 27 -0.44 -5.58 -1.09
N LEU A 28 -1.34 -6.13 -0.28
CA LEU A 28 -2.11 -5.37 0.70
C LEU A 28 -1.29 -4.93 1.91
N THR A 29 -0.25 -5.68 2.29
CA THR A 29 0.60 -5.38 3.46
C THR A 29 1.96 -4.79 3.09
N ARG A 30 2.32 -4.82 1.80
CA ARG A 30 3.60 -4.34 1.29
C ARG A 30 3.82 -2.86 1.62
N GLY A 31 4.82 -2.62 2.47
CA GLY A 31 5.26 -1.28 2.87
C GLY A 31 5.87 -0.48 1.72
N GLY A 32 6.24 0.77 2.00
CA GLY A 32 6.75 1.68 0.97
C GLY A 32 5.69 2.11 -0.05
N SER A 33 6.16 2.72 -1.14
CA SER A 33 5.34 3.32 -2.20
C SER A 33 4.73 2.26 -3.12
N LEU A 34 3.40 2.28 -3.29
CA LEU A 34 2.73 1.41 -4.28
C LEU A 34 3.24 1.68 -5.69
N THR A 35 3.43 2.95 -6.04
CA THR A 35 3.96 3.36 -7.34
C THR A 35 5.37 2.80 -7.58
N ALA A 36 6.21 2.72 -6.55
CA ALA A 36 7.53 2.12 -6.67
C ALA A 36 7.44 0.62 -6.97
N HIS A 37 6.54 -0.11 -6.30
CA HIS A 37 6.31 -1.53 -6.59
C HIS A 37 5.69 -1.74 -7.97
N LEU A 38 4.76 -0.89 -8.41
CA LEU A 38 4.21 -0.97 -9.76
C LEU A 38 5.26 -0.71 -10.84
N ARG A 39 6.24 0.17 -10.59
CA ARG A 39 7.36 0.43 -11.51
C ARG A 39 8.25 -0.79 -11.72
N THR A 40 8.24 -1.79 -10.82
CA THR A 40 8.96 -3.04 -11.06
C THR A 40 8.23 -3.98 -12.01
N LEU A 41 6.97 -3.69 -12.35
CA LEU A 41 6.14 -4.47 -13.27
C LEU A 41 6.11 -3.89 -14.70
N GLY A 42 6.53 -2.63 -14.87
CA GLY A 42 6.49 -1.94 -16.17
C GLY A 42 6.42 -0.41 -16.03
N ALA A 43 6.14 0.28 -17.14
CA ALA A 43 6.07 1.73 -17.18
C ALA A 43 4.77 2.23 -16.50
N VAL A 44 4.91 2.99 -15.42
CA VAL A 44 3.76 3.50 -14.66
C VAL A 44 3.29 4.86 -15.17
N ALA A 45 1.99 4.96 -15.45
CA ALA A 45 1.29 6.21 -15.73
C ALA A 45 0.23 6.51 -14.66
N VAL A 46 0.08 7.79 -14.32
CA VAL A 46 -0.97 8.28 -13.41
C VAL A 46 -1.97 9.10 -14.22
N ARG A 47 -3.24 8.68 -14.20
CA ARG A 47 -4.35 9.45 -14.78
C ARG A 47 -5.23 10.00 -13.66
N VAL A 48 -5.44 11.31 -13.65
CA VAL A 48 -6.34 11.96 -12.68
C VAL A 48 -7.77 11.83 -13.18
N THR A 49 -8.66 11.25 -12.37
CA THR A 49 -10.09 11.16 -12.67
C THR A 49 -10.89 12.27 -12.03
N ARG A 50 -10.45 12.76 -10.87
CA ARG A 50 -11.15 13.82 -10.13
C ARG A 50 -10.22 14.56 -9.17
N GLU A 51 -10.36 15.88 -9.11
CA GLU A 51 -9.76 16.75 -8.09
C GLU A 51 -10.77 17.82 -7.69
N ALA A 52 -11.19 17.84 -6.42
CA ALA A 52 -12.23 18.75 -5.98
C ALA A 52 -12.25 18.95 -4.46
N VAL A 53 -12.87 20.04 -4.02
CA VAL A 53 -13.39 20.14 -2.66
C VAL A 53 -14.67 19.30 -2.58
N ALA A 54 -14.74 18.39 -1.62
CA ALA A 54 -15.84 17.45 -1.46
C ALA A 54 -16.02 17.05 0.01
N LEU A 55 -17.07 16.28 0.28
CA LEU A 55 -17.22 15.63 1.57
C LEU A 55 -16.41 14.32 1.61
N PRO A 56 -15.75 14.00 2.74
CA PRO A 56 -15.15 12.68 2.94
C PRO A 56 -16.23 11.58 2.87
N TRP A 57 -15.84 10.36 2.49
CA TRP A 57 -16.76 9.22 2.59
C TRP A 57 -17.04 8.85 4.06
N ILE A 58 -18.11 8.09 4.26
CA ILE A 58 -18.64 7.74 5.59
C ILE A 58 -17.62 7.02 6.49
N ASP A 59 -16.63 6.35 5.94
CA ASP A 59 -15.62 5.62 6.71
C ASP A 59 -14.27 6.36 6.76
N GLU A 60 -14.23 7.65 6.41
CA GLU A 60 -12.99 8.43 6.33
C GLU A 60 -12.88 9.48 7.44
N TYR A 61 -14.00 10.09 7.85
CA TYR A 61 -13.98 11.21 8.79
C TYR A 61 -13.39 10.81 10.16
N ALA A 62 -13.70 9.61 10.64
CA ALA A 62 -13.21 9.10 11.92
C ALA A 62 -11.69 8.85 11.87
N ALA A 63 -11.22 8.22 10.78
CA ALA A 63 -9.80 7.97 10.55
C ALA A 63 -8.99 9.26 10.42
N LEU A 64 -9.60 10.33 9.88
CA LEU A 64 -8.99 11.66 9.76
C LEU A 64 -9.18 12.54 11.00
N GLY A 65 -9.95 12.11 12.01
CA GLY A 65 -10.26 12.94 13.18
C GLY A 65 -10.98 14.25 12.85
N ILE A 66 -11.86 14.25 11.83
CA ILE A 66 -12.65 15.42 11.41
C ILE A 66 -14.15 15.17 11.56
N ALA A 67 -14.94 16.25 11.55
CA ALA A 67 -16.39 16.12 11.56
C ALA A 67 -16.92 15.44 10.28
N PRO A 68 -17.99 14.61 10.33
CA PRO A 68 -18.49 13.84 9.19
C PRO A 68 -18.83 14.62 7.91
N ARG A 69 -19.05 15.93 8.03
CA ARG A 69 -19.40 16.83 6.90
C ARG A 69 -18.40 17.98 6.74
N ALA A 70 -17.22 17.89 7.36
CA ALA A 70 -16.18 18.87 7.15
C ALA A 70 -15.67 18.78 5.70
N PRO A 71 -15.59 19.90 4.95
CA PRO A 71 -15.03 19.91 3.62
C PRO A 71 -13.59 19.37 3.60
N ALA A 72 -13.29 18.57 2.58
CA ALA A 72 -11.99 17.97 2.35
C ALA A 72 -11.55 18.20 0.90
N TRP A 73 -10.25 18.22 0.66
CA TRP A 73 -9.69 18.08 -0.67
C TRP A 73 -9.62 16.60 -1.03
N VAL A 74 -10.26 16.24 -2.14
CA VAL A 74 -10.29 14.87 -2.67
C VAL A 74 -9.56 14.82 -4.00
N ARG A 75 -8.76 13.77 -4.16
CA ARG A 75 -8.08 13.43 -5.40
C ARG A 75 -8.26 11.96 -5.71
N GLU A 76 -8.81 11.67 -6.87
CA GLU A 76 -8.99 10.32 -7.39
C GLU A 76 -8.08 10.14 -8.62
N VAL A 77 -7.41 8.99 -8.67
CA VAL A 77 -6.48 8.65 -9.74
C VAL A 77 -6.58 7.18 -10.12
N VAL A 78 -6.13 6.87 -11.33
CA VAL A 78 -5.88 5.51 -11.79
C VAL A 78 -4.39 5.37 -12.09
N LEU A 79 -3.80 4.30 -11.56
CA LEU A 79 -2.42 3.90 -11.86
C LEU A 79 -2.47 2.77 -12.87
N SER A 80 -1.83 3.00 -14.02
CA SER A 80 -1.68 2.00 -15.07
C SER A 80 -0.23 1.57 -15.20
N VAL A 81 -0.01 0.30 -15.51
CA VAL A 81 1.29 -0.26 -15.90
C VAL A 81 1.18 -0.66 -17.36
N ASP A 82 2.07 -0.12 -18.22
CA ASP A 82 2.08 -0.35 -19.66
C ASP A 82 0.70 -0.14 -20.31
N GLY A 83 0.00 0.91 -19.88
CA GLY A 83 -1.34 1.27 -20.35
C GLY A 83 -2.50 0.50 -19.71
N VAL A 84 -2.23 -0.54 -18.93
CA VAL A 84 -3.26 -1.37 -18.28
C VAL A 84 -3.55 -0.89 -16.86
N PRO A 85 -4.81 -0.58 -16.50
CA PRO A 85 -5.15 -0.06 -15.17
C PRO A 85 -5.01 -1.13 -14.09
N PHE A 86 -4.13 -0.89 -13.12
CA PHE A 86 -3.85 -1.83 -12.02
C PHE A 86 -4.45 -1.37 -10.69
N VAL A 87 -4.61 -0.06 -10.48
CA VAL A 87 -5.09 0.49 -9.21
C VAL A 87 -5.99 1.69 -9.45
N ALA A 88 -7.15 1.71 -8.80
CA ALA A 88 -7.94 2.92 -8.60
C ALA A 88 -7.69 3.43 -7.18
N ALA A 89 -7.32 4.70 -7.02
CA ALA A 89 -6.95 5.27 -5.73
C ALA A 89 -7.73 6.56 -5.43
N HIS A 90 -8.04 6.74 -4.16
CA HIS A 90 -8.70 7.92 -3.60
C HIS A 90 -7.87 8.45 -2.44
N SER A 91 -7.58 9.74 -2.48
CA SER A 91 -6.86 10.45 -1.43
C SER A 91 -7.71 11.59 -0.90
N VAL A 92 -7.69 11.77 0.42
CA VAL A 92 -8.48 12.78 1.11
C VAL A 92 -7.65 13.49 2.17
N ALA A 93 -7.72 14.82 2.20
CA ALA A 93 -7.09 15.65 3.22
C ALA A 93 -8.07 16.72 3.71
N PRO A 94 -8.12 17.06 5.01
CA PRO A 94 -8.94 18.17 5.50
C PRO A 94 -8.67 19.46 4.71
N LEU A 95 -9.70 20.24 4.42
CA LEU A 95 -9.57 21.39 3.50
C LEU A 95 -8.48 22.37 3.96
N ALA A 96 -8.44 22.71 5.25
CA ALA A 96 -7.41 23.58 5.82
C ALA A 96 -5.99 22.98 5.66
N ALA A 97 -5.84 21.67 5.88
CA ALA A 97 -4.57 20.99 5.68
C ALA A 97 -4.15 21.01 4.20
N SER A 98 -5.10 20.88 3.26
CA SER A 98 -4.82 20.87 1.81
C SER A 98 -4.32 22.21 1.26
N VAL A 99 -4.49 23.33 1.98
CA VAL A 99 -3.95 24.65 1.61
C VAL A 99 -2.74 25.04 2.45
N GLY A 100 -2.51 24.34 3.56
CA GLY A 100 -1.35 24.53 4.44
C GLY A 100 -0.36 23.38 4.29
N VAL A 101 -0.29 22.50 5.29
CA VAL A 101 0.68 21.40 5.34
C VAL A 101 0.65 20.60 4.04
N TRP A 102 -0.50 20.13 3.57
CA TRP A 102 -0.61 19.32 2.35
C TRP A 102 -0.79 20.13 1.05
N GLN A 103 -0.37 21.41 0.99
CA GLN A 103 -0.55 22.26 -0.21
C GLN A 103 0.02 21.67 -1.51
N ALA A 104 1.12 20.90 -1.42
CA ALA A 104 1.75 20.28 -2.57
C ALA A 104 0.83 19.25 -3.27
N THR A 105 -0.13 18.68 -2.55
CA THR A 105 -1.10 17.71 -3.09
C THR A 105 -1.99 18.31 -4.17
N ARG A 106 -2.29 19.61 -4.08
CA ARG A 106 -3.06 20.36 -5.09
C ARG A 106 -2.26 20.67 -6.35
N ARG A 107 -0.93 20.49 -6.31
CA ARG A 107 0.01 20.80 -7.40
C ARG A 107 0.66 19.54 -7.98
N LEU A 108 0.10 18.36 -7.68
CA LEU A 108 0.65 17.10 -8.15
C LEU A 108 0.49 16.94 -9.67
N ARG A 109 -0.60 17.44 -10.26
CA ARG A 109 -0.95 17.17 -11.68
C ARG A 109 -0.95 15.67 -11.94
N THR A 110 -0.06 15.14 -12.77
CA THR A 110 0.11 13.70 -13.03
C THR A 110 1.24 13.06 -12.21
N ARG A 111 1.87 13.80 -11.29
CA ARG A 111 2.89 13.22 -10.42
C ARG A 111 2.26 12.30 -9.37
N PRO A 112 2.85 11.13 -9.09
CA PRO A 112 2.41 10.25 -8.02
C PRO A 112 2.46 10.94 -6.65
N LEU A 113 1.39 10.80 -5.87
CA LEU A 113 1.36 11.30 -4.49
C LEU A 113 2.47 10.69 -3.63
N ALA A 114 2.88 9.45 -3.92
CA ALA A 114 3.95 8.78 -3.20
C ALA A 114 5.29 9.55 -3.24
N GLU A 115 5.56 10.32 -4.30
CA GLU A 115 6.77 11.15 -4.36
C GLU A 115 6.78 12.19 -3.23
N LEU A 116 5.63 12.78 -2.90
CA LEU A 116 5.48 13.69 -1.76
C LEU A 116 5.58 12.98 -0.41
N LEU A 117 5.01 11.76 -0.31
CA LEU A 117 4.84 11.07 0.96
C LEU A 117 6.11 10.36 1.45
N TYR A 118 6.97 9.89 0.53
CA TYR A 118 8.15 9.10 0.88
C TYR A 118 9.48 9.87 0.74
N SER A 119 9.47 11.09 0.17
CA SER A 119 10.67 11.94 0.10
C SER A 119 10.89 12.78 1.37
N ASP A 120 9.92 12.85 2.26
CA ASP A 120 9.91 13.73 3.42
C ASP A 120 9.90 12.90 4.72
N SER A 121 11.00 12.92 5.46
CA SER A 121 11.16 12.16 6.71
C SER A 121 10.29 12.67 7.86
N SER A 122 9.67 13.84 7.73
CA SER A 122 8.70 14.35 8.71
C SER A 122 7.31 13.70 8.57
N VAL A 123 7.08 12.94 7.50
CA VAL A 123 5.82 12.24 7.25
C VAL A 123 5.84 10.89 7.99
N ALA A 124 4.91 10.73 8.93
CA ALA A 124 4.62 9.45 9.55
C ALA A 124 3.46 8.75 8.82
N ARG A 125 3.39 7.41 8.94
CA ARG A 125 2.33 6.59 8.34
C ARG A 125 1.73 5.66 9.39
N SER A 126 0.40 5.49 9.37
CA SER A 126 -0.32 4.47 10.12
C SER A 126 0.01 3.08 9.58
N SER A 127 -0.39 2.05 10.33
CA SER A 127 -0.47 0.69 9.80
C SER A 127 -1.24 0.68 8.49
N LEU A 128 -0.78 -0.14 7.55
CA LEU A 128 -1.58 -0.52 6.41
C LEU A 128 -2.73 -1.41 6.90
N VAL A 129 -3.93 -1.09 6.44
CA VAL A 129 -5.13 -1.88 6.71
C VAL A 129 -5.79 -2.26 5.40
N SER A 130 -6.52 -3.36 5.39
CA SER A 130 -7.13 -3.89 4.18
C SER A 130 -8.59 -4.25 4.37
N ARG A 131 -9.34 -4.22 3.27
CA ARG A 131 -10.78 -4.51 3.24
C ARG A 131 -11.19 -5.11 1.90
N ARG A 132 -12.22 -5.94 1.93
CA ARG A 132 -12.97 -6.34 0.74
C ARG A 132 -14.07 -5.31 0.45
N LEU A 133 -14.00 -4.67 -0.72
CA LEU A 133 -14.97 -3.68 -1.19
C LEU A 133 -16.06 -4.34 -2.02
N THR A 134 -17.30 -3.93 -1.82
CA THR A 134 -18.45 -4.30 -2.66
C THR A 134 -19.03 -3.05 -3.32
N ALA A 135 -20.05 -3.22 -4.15
CA ALA A 135 -20.77 -2.12 -4.82
C ALA A 135 -21.28 -1.01 -3.88
N ARG A 136 -21.39 -1.28 -2.58
CA ARG A 136 -21.79 -0.28 -1.57
C ARG A 136 -20.71 0.76 -1.29
N HIS A 137 -19.44 0.47 -1.57
CA HIS A 137 -18.34 1.39 -1.30
C HIS A 137 -18.07 2.31 -2.51
N PRO A 138 -17.93 3.64 -2.35
CA PRO A 138 -17.69 4.54 -3.48
C PRO A 138 -16.43 4.20 -4.30
N LEU A 139 -15.35 3.78 -3.66
CA LEU A 139 -14.13 3.34 -4.37
C LEU A 139 -14.36 2.15 -5.32
N TYR A 140 -15.32 1.27 -5.02
CA TYR A 140 -15.68 0.21 -5.96
C TYR A 140 -16.26 0.79 -7.25
N ARG A 141 -17.09 1.84 -7.15
CA ARG A 141 -17.67 2.52 -8.33
C ARG A 141 -16.59 3.24 -9.14
N LEU A 142 -15.64 3.90 -8.49
CA LEU A 142 -14.47 4.45 -9.19
C LEU A 142 -13.72 3.36 -9.96
N ALA A 143 -13.45 2.22 -9.31
CA ALA A 143 -12.75 1.09 -9.91
C ALA A 143 -13.52 0.46 -11.09
N LEU A 144 -14.86 0.43 -11.05
CA LEU A 144 -15.67 -0.14 -12.12
C LEU A 144 -15.44 0.54 -13.48
N HIS A 145 -15.19 1.85 -13.50
CA HIS A 145 -14.93 2.58 -14.74
C HIS A 145 -13.67 2.11 -15.48
N GLU A 146 -12.81 1.36 -14.79
CA GLU A 146 -11.54 0.85 -15.31
C GLU A 146 -11.59 -0.64 -15.67
N ILE A 147 -12.72 -1.30 -15.42
CA ILE A 147 -12.89 -2.75 -15.63
C ILE A 147 -13.79 -2.95 -16.85
N GLY A 148 -13.19 -3.34 -17.98
CA GLY A 148 -13.93 -3.53 -19.24
C GLY A 148 -14.74 -4.84 -19.33
N ALA A 149 -14.42 -5.86 -18.54
CA ALA A 149 -15.13 -7.15 -18.49
C ALA A 149 -16.23 -7.15 -17.40
N ALA A 150 -16.91 -8.30 -17.22
CA ALA A 150 -17.82 -8.48 -16.09
C ALA A 150 -17.09 -8.23 -14.76
N PRO A 151 -17.46 -7.18 -13.99
CA PRO A 151 -16.71 -6.81 -12.80
C PRO A 151 -16.93 -7.85 -11.69
N PRO A 152 -15.88 -8.18 -10.91
CA PRO A 152 -16.04 -9.11 -9.80
C PRO A 152 -16.96 -8.51 -8.74
N HIS A 153 -17.77 -9.34 -8.08
CA HIS A 153 -18.68 -8.90 -7.00
C HIS A 153 -17.98 -8.16 -5.85
N ALA A 154 -16.66 -8.33 -5.72
CA ALA A 154 -15.85 -7.61 -4.77
C ALA A 154 -14.44 -7.34 -5.29
N LEU A 155 -13.88 -6.25 -4.81
CA LEU A 155 -12.48 -5.88 -5.01
C LEU A 155 -11.75 -5.88 -3.66
N VAL A 156 -10.43 -5.87 -3.69
CA VAL A 156 -9.61 -5.72 -2.47
C VAL A 156 -8.94 -4.37 -2.48
N ALA A 157 -8.92 -3.74 -1.32
CA ALA A 157 -8.30 -2.44 -1.16
C ALA A 157 -7.48 -2.39 0.12
N ARG A 158 -6.50 -1.49 0.12
CA ARG A 158 -5.75 -1.11 1.31
C ARG A 158 -5.87 0.38 1.57
N ARG A 159 -5.63 0.77 2.82
CA ARG A 159 -5.73 2.15 3.30
C ARG A 159 -4.63 2.43 4.31
N SER A 160 -4.20 3.68 4.37
CA SER A 160 -3.38 4.20 5.47
C SER A 160 -3.57 5.71 5.62
N VAL A 161 -3.39 6.22 6.84
CA VAL A 161 -3.30 7.65 7.10
C VAL A 161 -1.83 8.05 7.19
N PHE A 162 -1.48 9.14 6.52
CA PHE A 162 -0.21 9.84 6.62
C PHE A 162 -0.41 11.07 7.49
N GLU A 163 0.56 11.36 8.35
CA GLU A 163 0.55 12.54 9.21
C GLU A 163 1.82 13.34 9.00
N ARG A 164 1.67 14.63 8.74
CA ARG A 164 2.77 15.60 8.75
C ARG A 164 2.36 16.80 9.57
N HIS A 165 3.19 17.22 10.52
CA HIS A 165 2.88 18.34 11.43
C HIS A 165 1.44 18.29 12.00
N ARG A 166 0.99 17.09 12.40
CA ARG A 166 -0.37 16.82 12.93
C ARG A 166 -1.52 17.01 11.96
N ALA A 167 -1.23 17.20 10.68
CA ALA A 167 -2.21 17.26 9.61
C ALA A 167 -2.35 15.88 8.94
N PRO A 168 -3.54 15.27 8.93
CA PRO A 168 -3.75 13.97 8.31
C PRO A 168 -3.96 14.09 6.80
N LEU A 169 -3.55 13.06 6.08
CA LEU A 169 -3.90 12.77 4.70
C LEU A 169 -4.12 11.27 4.59
N MET A 170 -5.27 10.84 4.09
CA MET A 170 -5.55 9.42 3.92
C MET A 170 -5.45 9.03 2.45
N VAL A 171 -4.93 7.83 2.20
CA VAL A 171 -4.91 7.21 0.87
C VAL A 171 -5.60 5.85 0.98
N THR A 172 -6.55 5.61 0.09
CA THR A 172 -7.19 4.31 -0.11
C THR A 172 -6.92 3.84 -1.54
N GLU A 173 -6.37 2.64 -1.70
CA GLU A 173 -5.90 2.08 -2.97
C GLU A 173 -6.65 0.76 -3.21
N CYS A 174 -7.39 0.67 -4.32
CA CYS A 174 -8.13 -0.51 -4.73
C CYS A 174 -7.42 -1.21 -5.89
N MET A 175 -7.03 -2.46 -5.67
CA MET A 175 -6.33 -3.27 -6.65
C MET A 175 -7.32 -3.86 -7.65
N LEU A 176 -7.05 -3.66 -8.93
CA LEU A 176 -7.91 -4.06 -10.04
C LEU A 176 -7.58 -5.49 -10.54
N PRO A 177 -8.52 -6.17 -11.22
CA PRO A 177 -8.31 -7.53 -11.71
C PRO A 177 -7.06 -7.73 -12.56
N ALA A 178 -6.70 -6.74 -13.37
CA ALA A 178 -5.54 -6.81 -14.27
C ALA A 178 -4.21 -6.98 -13.53
N LEU A 179 -4.07 -6.38 -12.33
CA LEU A 179 -2.89 -6.59 -11.48
C LEU A 179 -2.76 -8.07 -11.10
N TRP A 180 -3.86 -8.69 -10.68
CA TRP A 180 -3.85 -10.10 -10.26
C TRP A 180 -3.58 -11.05 -11.43
N ALA A 181 -4.15 -10.76 -12.59
CA ALA A 181 -3.88 -11.52 -13.81
C ALA A 181 -2.40 -11.45 -14.20
N HIS A 182 -1.82 -10.24 -14.16
CA HIS A 182 -0.40 -10.02 -14.47
C HIS A 182 0.53 -10.77 -13.50
N LEU A 183 0.26 -10.71 -12.20
CA LEU A 183 1.08 -11.44 -11.20
C LEU A 183 0.97 -12.96 -11.36
N ALA A 184 -0.19 -13.47 -11.78
CA ALA A 184 -0.39 -14.88 -12.03
C ALA A 184 0.40 -15.36 -13.27
N SER A 185 0.44 -14.58 -14.36
CA SER A 185 1.22 -14.92 -15.55
C SER A 185 2.72 -14.91 -15.30
N SER A 186 3.25 -13.93 -14.56
CA SER A 186 4.68 -13.84 -14.25
C SER A 186 5.18 -14.96 -13.32
N SER A 187 4.29 -15.50 -12.47
CA SER A 187 4.62 -16.63 -11.58
C SER A 187 4.77 -17.94 -12.36
N GLY A 188 4.06 -18.10 -13.47
CA GLY A 188 4.17 -19.25 -14.37
C GLY A 188 5.46 -19.25 -15.19
N GLU A 189 5.88 -18.10 -15.70
CA GLU A 189 7.11 -17.98 -16.51
C GLU A 189 8.39 -18.19 -15.69
N SER A 190 8.41 -17.72 -14.44
CA SER A 190 9.58 -17.90 -13.57
C SER A 190 9.80 -19.37 -13.15
N SER A 191 8.76 -20.20 -13.15
CA SER A 191 8.88 -21.65 -12.90
C SER A 191 9.26 -22.45 -14.16
N ALA A 192 8.84 -22.00 -15.34
CA ALA A 192 9.25 -22.58 -16.62
C ALA A 192 10.73 -22.29 -16.95
N SER A 193 11.22 -21.09 -16.62
CA SER A 193 12.64 -20.74 -16.80
C SER A 193 13.57 -21.53 -15.86
N ALA A 194 13.14 -21.82 -14.63
CA ALA A 194 13.91 -22.64 -13.68
C ALA A 194 14.05 -24.11 -14.13
N LEU A 195 13.11 -24.64 -14.92
CA LEU A 195 13.16 -26.00 -15.46
C LEU A 195 14.11 -26.14 -16.67
N HIS A 196 14.48 -25.05 -17.34
CA HIS A 196 15.39 -25.07 -18.49
C HIS A 196 16.88 -24.85 -18.12
N ALA A 197 17.19 -24.56 -16.85
CA ALA A 197 18.55 -24.35 -16.36
C ALA A 197 19.18 -25.60 -15.71
N ALA A 198 18.60 -26.79 -15.88
CA ALA A 198 19.16 -28.04 -15.39
C ALA A 198 19.97 -28.75 -16.50
N HIS A 199 21.23 -28.34 -16.70
CA HIS A 199 22.24 -29.17 -17.33
C HIS A 199 23.13 -29.83 -16.26
N PRO A 200 23.58 -31.07 -16.47
CA PRO A 200 24.07 -31.94 -15.40
C PRO A 200 25.49 -31.54 -15.01
N ARG A 201 25.71 -31.30 -13.71
CA ARG A 201 27.07 -31.19 -13.16
C ARG A 201 27.53 -32.57 -12.69
N SER A 202 28.49 -33.10 -13.43
CA SER A 202 29.32 -34.24 -13.07
C SER A 202 29.90 -34.08 -11.67
N ARG A 203 29.89 -35.19 -10.93
CA ARG A 203 30.54 -35.37 -9.63
C ARG A 203 32.05 -35.16 -9.75
N GLU A 204 32.63 -34.39 -8.83
CA GLU A 204 34.01 -34.59 -8.41
C GLU A 204 34.16 -34.36 -6.91
N HIS A 205 34.86 -35.29 -6.27
CA HIS A 205 35.17 -35.34 -4.85
C HIS A 205 36.32 -34.38 -4.50
N GLY A 206 36.19 -33.65 -3.40
CA GLY A 206 37.28 -32.89 -2.77
C GLY A 206 36.95 -32.59 -1.31
N ARG A 207 37.78 -33.07 -0.40
CA ARG A 207 37.61 -33.19 1.06
C ARG A 207 37.75 -31.86 1.85
N PRO A 208 37.46 -31.85 3.16
CA PRO A 208 36.97 -30.69 3.91
C PRO A 208 38.09 -29.83 4.52
N LEU A 209 37.78 -28.56 4.80
CA LEU A 209 38.54 -27.73 5.72
C LEU A 209 37.63 -27.15 6.79
N GLU A 210 38.10 -27.33 8.02
CA GLU A 210 37.45 -27.01 9.27
C GLU A 210 37.72 -25.56 9.70
N HIS A 211 36.87 -25.08 10.61
CA HIS A 211 37.10 -24.03 11.60
C HIS A 211 37.49 -22.62 11.12
N ILE A 212 36.64 -21.63 11.47
CA ILE A 212 36.94 -20.64 12.51
C ILE A 212 35.62 -20.06 13.03
N ALA A 213 35.39 -20.28 14.32
CA ALA A 213 34.36 -19.60 15.10
C ALA A 213 34.83 -18.20 15.47
N SER A 214 33.92 -17.22 15.52
CA SER A 214 34.12 -16.01 16.32
C SER A 214 32.81 -15.38 16.81
N ARG A 215 32.57 -15.64 18.10
CA ARG A 215 32.19 -14.70 19.17
C ARG A 215 30.93 -13.84 18.99
N ALA A 216 29.84 -14.32 19.60
CA ALA A 216 28.78 -13.47 20.13
C ALA A 216 29.12 -13.10 21.60
N HIS A 217 29.07 -11.80 21.93
CA HIS A 217 29.11 -11.32 23.31
C HIS A 217 27.71 -11.40 23.95
N PRO A 218 27.55 -11.99 25.15
CA PRO A 218 26.35 -11.82 25.94
C PRO A 218 26.40 -10.49 26.70
N VAL A 219 25.33 -9.69 26.62
CA VAL A 219 25.14 -8.51 27.46
C VAL A 219 24.66 -8.96 28.84
N PHE A 220 25.43 -8.56 29.84
CA PHE A 220 25.23 -8.72 31.28
C PHE A 220 23.95 -8.01 31.74
N ARG A 221 23.11 -8.69 32.53
CA ARG A 221 22.00 -8.07 33.30
C ARG A 221 22.30 -8.29 34.78
N ALA A 222 22.65 -7.21 35.48
CA ALA A 222 22.86 -7.21 36.93
C ALA A 222 21.53 -7.31 37.70
N PRO A 223 21.54 -7.85 38.92
CA PRO A 223 20.35 -8.08 39.74
C PRO A 223 19.99 -6.83 40.56
N GLY A 224 18.69 -6.53 40.63
CA GLY A 224 18.14 -5.56 41.58
C GLY A 224 17.43 -6.30 42.70
N GLU A 225 18.08 -6.36 43.86
CA GLU A 225 17.46 -6.63 45.16
C GLU A 225 16.42 -5.56 45.52
N ALA A 226 15.29 -6.00 46.08
CA ALA A 226 14.63 -5.29 47.17
C ALA A 226 13.70 -6.26 47.91
N SER A 227 14.17 -6.77 49.04
CA SER A 227 13.33 -7.23 50.15
C SER A 227 12.96 -6.03 51.01
N ARG A 228 11.66 -5.78 51.21
CA ARG A 228 10.98 -5.55 52.50
C ARG A 228 9.55 -5.11 52.25
#